data_AF-A0A3E0QE63-F1
#
_entry.id   AF-A0A3E0QE63-F1
#
_cell.length_a   1.000
_cell.length_b   1.000
_cell.length_c   1.000
_cell.angle_alpha   90.00
_cell.angle_beta   90.00
_cell.angle_gamma   90.00
#
_symmetry.space_group_name_H-M   'P 1'
#
loop_
_entity.id
_entity.type
_entity.pdbx_description
1 polymer ?
#
loop_
_entity_poly.entity_id
_entity_poly.type
_entity_poly.pdbx_seq_one_letter_code
_entity_poly.pdbx_strand_id
1 'polypeptide(L)'
;MTTRISENREWQIYLLISLLITLFLFYTDEGYYNFNWMKDPGAWIAFVVYAFSIFAAQLASALLFNKLKLKGGIRILVSSFAGIIAGIIFVISLIFTRW
;
A
#
# COMPACT_ATOMS: atom_id res chain seq x y z
N MET A 1 3.84 27.86 5.64
CA MET A 1 4.55 26.90 6.53
C MET A 1 3.71 25.68 6.92
N THR A 2 2.39 25.68 6.70
CA THR A 2 1.46 24.58 7.03
C THR A 2 1.44 23.42 6.02
N THR A 3 1.87 23.62 4.78
CA THR A 3 1.82 22.62 3.70
C THR A 3 2.71 21.39 3.96
N ARG A 4 3.90 21.59 4.54
CA ARG A 4 4.86 20.52 4.82
C ARG A 4 4.37 19.55 5.91
N ILE A 5 3.64 20.06 6.90
CA ILE A 5 3.12 19.26 8.02
C ILE A 5 2.00 18.33 7.52
N SER A 6 1.13 18.82 6.62
CA SER A 6 0.10 17.97 6.00
C SER A 6 0.69 16.87 5.13
N GLU A 7 1.74 17.16 4.36
CA GLU A 7 2.39 16.16 3.50
C GLU A 7 3.03 15.02 4.31
N ASN A 8 3.79 15.34 5.36
CA ASN A 8 4.38 14.31 6.22
C ASN A 8 3.32 13.41 6.87
N ARG A 9 2.21 13.99 7.31
CA ARG A 9 1.09 13.24 7.88
C ARG A 9 0.47 12.29 6.87
N GLU A 10 0.33 12.70 5.62
CA GLU A 10 -0.22 11.85 4.55
C GLU A 10 0.68 10.66 4.25
N TRP A 11 1.99 10.87 4.21
CA TRP A 11 2.95 9.79 3.99
C TRP A 11 2.90 8.75 5.11
N GLN A 12 2.79 9.21 6.36
CA GLN A 12 2.61 8.32 7.51
C GLN A 12 1.29 7.54 7.42
N ILE A 13 0.21 8.18 6.98
CA ILE A 13 -1.08 7.53 6.77
C ILE A 13 -0.96 6.45 5.69
N TYR A 14 -0.36 6.76 4.54
CA TYR A 14 -0.16 5.78 3.47
C TYR A 14 0.71 4.61 3.92
N LEU A 15 1.82 4.88 4.62
CA LEU A 15 2.69 3.83 5.16
C LEU A 15 1.95 2.93 6.15
N LEU A 16 1.15 3.51 7.06
CA LEU A 16 0.38 2.73 8.01
C LEU A 16 -0.67 1.87 7.30
N ILE A 17 -1.38 2.43 6.32
CA ILE A 17 -2.38 1.70 5.53
C ILE A 17 -1.73 0.57 4.74
N SER A 18 -0.60 0.81 4.07
CA SER A 18 0.06 -0.23 3.28
C SER A 18 0.54 -1.40 4.15
N LEU A 19 1.07 -1.12 5.33
CA LEU A 19 1.46 -2.15 6.30
C LEU A 19 0.25 -2.93 6.83
N LEU A 20 -0.84 -2.24 7.21
CA LEU A 20 -2.05 -2.91 7.72
C LEU A 20 -2.72 -3.78 6.66
N ILE A 21 -2.82 -3.30 5.43
CA ILE A 21 -3.39 -4.07 4.31
C ILE A 21 -2.52 -5.28 4.00
N THR A 22 -1.19 -5.11 3.95
CA THR A 22 -0.28 -6.23 3.68
C THR A 22 -0.32 -7.26 4.81
N LEU A 23 -0.37 -6.80 6.07
CA LEU A 23 -0.53 -7.67 7.23
C LEU A 23 -1.83 -8.47 7.15
N PHE A 24 -2.94 -7.82 6.78
CA PHE A 24 -4.23 -8.46 6.59
C PHE A 24 -4.21 -9.51 5.47
N LEU A 25 -3.56 -9.21 4.34
CA LEU A 25 -3.40 -10.14 3.24
C LEU A 25 -2.63 -11.39 3.68
N PHE A 26 -1.46 -11.22 4.32
CA PHE A 26 -0.63 -12.34 4.77
C PHE A 26 -1.29 -13.15 5.88
N TYR A 27 -2.03 -12.48 6.77
CA TYR A 27 -2.85 -13.15 7.79
C TYR A 27 -3.92 -14.06 7.17
N THR A 28 -4.48 -13.67 6.03
CA THR A 28 -5.52 -14.43 5.33
C THR A 28 -4.93 -15.52 4.43
N ASP A 29 -3.77 -15.28 3.83
CA ASP A 29 -3.11 -16.17 2.85
C ASP A 29 -2.80 -17.55 3.43
N GLU A 30 -2.47 -17.64 4.72
CA GLU A 30 -2.18 -18.91 5.38
C GLU A 30 -3.41 -19.80 5.62
N GLY A 31 -4.63 -19.31 5.37
CA GLY A 31 -5.90 -20.05 5.54
C GLY A 31 -6.29 -20.37 6.99
N TYR A 32 -5.37 -20.22 7.94
CA TYR A 32 -5.57 -20.47 9.38
C TYR A 32 -5.70 -19.19 10.21
N TYR A 33 -5.72 -18.01 9.58
CA TYR A 33 -5.85 -16.70 10.25
C TYR A 33 -4.84 -16.55 11.41
N ASN A 34 -3.56 -16.72 11.10
CA ASN A 34 -2.48 -16.59 12.08
C ASN A 34 -1.27 -15.86 11.48
N PHE A 35 -0.22 -15.70 12.29
CA PHE A 35 1.01 -15.00 11.90
C PHE A 35 2.19 -15.96 11.76
N ASN A 36 1.94 -17.20 11.32
CA ASN A 36 3.03 -18.17 11.17
C ASN A 36 3.96 -17.80 10.01
N TRP A 37 3.49 -17.02 9.03
CA TRP A 37 4.30 -16.53 7.91
C TRP A 37 5.50 -15.75 8.40
N MET A 38 5.41 -15.09 9.57
CA MET A 38 6.52 -14.36 10.18
C MET A 38 7.70 -15.26 10.58
N LYS A 39 7.49 -16.58 10.68
CA LYS A 39 8.55 -17.57 10.97
C LYS A 39 9.39 -17.89 9.74
N ASP A 40 8.90 -17.60 8.55
CA ASP A 40 9.61 -17.82 7.29
C ASP A 40 10.29 -16.51 6.82
N PRO A 41 11.63 -16.44 6.77
CA PRO A 41 12.35 -15.29 6.23
C PRO A 41 11.97 -14.95 4.78
N GLY A 42 11.59 -15.94 3.96
CA GLY A 42 11.13 -15.73 2.58
C GLY A 42 9.83 -14.94 2.50
N ALA A 43 8.90 -15.20 3.43
CA ALA A 43 7.64 -14.47 3.51
C ALA A 43 7.85 -13.00 3.88
N TRP A 44 8.88 -12.66 4.67
CA TRP A 44 9.23 -11.26 4.95
C TRP A 44 9.63 -10.48 3.69
N ILE A 45 10.32 -11.12 2.74
CA ILE A 45 10.66 -10.49 1.46
C ILE A 45 9.39 -10.17 0.68
N ALA A 46 8.48 -11.15 0.57
CA ALA A 46 7.19 -10.95 -0.09
C ALA A 46 6.37 -9.84 0.61
N PHE A 47 6.34 -9.83 1.95
CA PHE A 47 5.66 -8.80 2.74
C PHE A 47 6.19 -7.40 2.40
N VAL A 48 7.52 -7.21 2.37
CA VAL A 48 8.12 -5.92 2.03
C VAL A 48 7.79 -5.53 0.59
N VAL A 49 7.80 -6.45 -0.36
CA VAL A 49 7.43 -6.19 -1.76
C VAL A 49 5.98 -5.73 -1.88
N TYR A 50 5.04 -6.38 -1.20
CA TYR A 50 3.63 -5.97 -1.19
C TYR A 50 3.44 -4.60 -0.51
N ALA A 51 3.98 -4.42 0.69
CA ALA A 51 3.84 -3.17 1.45
C ALA A 51 4.45 -1.98 0.71
N PHE A 52 5.63 -2.16 0.10
CA PHE A 52 6.29 -1.14 -0.70
C PHE A 52 5.51 -0.83 -1.98
N SER A 53 5.03 -1.85 -2.70
CA SER A 53 4.27 -1.65 -3.94
C SER A 53 2.96 -0.91 -3.70
N ILE A 54 2.23 -1.25 -2.64
CA ILE A 54 1.01 -0.54 -2.24
C ILE A 54 1.34 0.90 -1.85
N PHE A 55 2.35 1.12 -1.01
CA PHE A 55 2.76 2.47 -0.60
C PHE A 55 3.16 3.35 -1.78
N ALA A 56 3.99 2.83 -2.69
CA ALA A 56 4.42 3.55 -3.89
C ALA A 56 3.22 3.89 -4.80
N ALA A 57 2.28 2.96 -4.98
CA ALA A 57 1.06 3.19 -5.76
C ALA A 57 0.13 4.23 -5.10
N GLN A 58 0.05 4.27 -3.78
CA GLN A 58 -0.69 5.31 -3.04
C GLN A 58 -0.06 6.69 -3.24
N LEU A 59 1.28 6.79 -3.17
CA LEU A 59 2.00 8.04 -3.46
C LEU A 59 1.80 8.49 -4.91
N ALA A 60 1.93 7.57 -5.87
CA ALA A 60 1.70 7.87 -7.29
C ALA A 60 0.25 8.34 -7.53
N SER A 61 -0.72 7.70 -6.88
CA SER A 61 -2.13 8.10 -6.93
C SER A 61 -2.33 9.49 -6.33
N ALA A 62 -1.73 9.78 -5.18
CA ALA A 62 -1.82 11.09 -4.53
C ALA A 62 -1.23 12.21 -5.42
N LEU A 63 -0.11 11.94 -6.09
CA LEU A 63 0.50 12.87 -7.05
C LEU A 63 -0.40 13.10 -8.27
N LEU A 64 -1.07 12.06 -8.77
CA LEU A 64 -2.03 12.17 -9.87
C LEU A 64 -3.26 12.99 -9.45
N PHE A 65 -3.84 12.69 -8.28
CA PHE A 65 -5.03 13.36 -7.77
C PHE A 65 -4.77 14.81 -7.32
N ASN A 66 -3.53 15.15 -6.99
CA ASN A 66 -3.12 16.55 -6.82
C ASN A 66 -3.30 17.37 -8.10
N LYS A 67 -3.00 16.79 -9.27
CA LYS A 67 -3.24 17.46 -10.56
C LYS A 67 -4.73 17.69 -10.84
N LEU A 68 -5.58 16.80 -10.33
CA LEU A 68 -7.05 16.89 -10.42
C LEU A 68 -7.68 17.83 -9.38
N LYS A 69 -6.86 18.54 -8.59
CA LYS A 69 -7.30 19.52 -7.57
C LYS A 69 -8.25 18.93 -6.50
N LEU A 70 -8.16 17.63 -6.24
CA LEU A 70 -8.89 17.00 -5.11
C LEU A 70 -8.34 17.53 -3.78
N LYS A 71 -9.23 17.86 -2.84
CA LYS A 71 -8.88 18.54 -1.59
C LYS A 71 -8.89 17.60 -0.39
N GLY A 72 -7.91 17.81 0.50
CA GLY A 72 -7.92 17.32 1.89
C GLY A 72 -8.17 15.82 2.03
N GLY A 73 -9.10 15.45 2.92
CA GLY A 73 -9.38 14.05 3.28
C GLY A 73 -9.90 13.18 2.14
N ILE A 74 -10.65 13.74 1.18
CA ILE A 74 -11.15 12.99 0.01
C ILE A 74 -9.97 12.53 -0.85
N ARG A 75 -8.96 13.39 -1.04
CA ARG A 75 -7.75 13.02 -1.76
C ARG A 75 -7.05 11.84 -1.09
N ILE A 76 -6.91 11.88 0.23
CA ILE A 76 -6.27 10.80 1.00
C ILE A 76 -7.03 9.50 0.80
N LEU A 77 -8.35 9.52 0.98
CA LEU A 77 -9.19 8.33 0.85
C LEU A 77 -9.11 7.73 -0.55
N VAL A 78 -9.32 8.53 -1.59
CA VAL A 78 -9.30 8.06 -2.99
C VAL A 78 -7.90 7.55 -3.38
N SER A 79 -6.83 8.24 -2.96
CA SER A 79 -5.45 7.82 -3.23
C SER A 79 -5.11 6.50 -2.51
N SER A 80 -5.61 6.31 -1.29
CA SER A 80 -5.43 5.08 -0.55
C SER A 80 -6.10 3.90 -1.26
N PHE A 81 -7.37 4.03 -1.63
CA PHE A 81 -8.10 2.96 -2.34
C PHE A 81 -7.50 2.66 -3.72
N ALA A 82 -7.28 3.70 -4.54
CA ALA A 82 -6.69 3.53 -5.86
C ALA A 82 -5.29 2.91 -5.77
N GLY A 83 -4.47 3.36 -4.81
CA GLY A 83 -3.13 2.84 -4.58
C GLY A 83 -3.10 1.39 -4.09
N ILE A 84 -4.02 0.98 -3.20
CA ILE A 84 -4.14 -0.42 -2.78
C ILE A 84 -4.44 -1.32 -3.98
N ILE A 85 -5.46 -0.97 -4.78
CA ILE A 85 -5.86 -1.75 -5.94
C ILE A 85 -4.72 -1.83 -6.96
N ALA A 86 -4.14 -0.67 -7.32
CA ALA A 86 -3.05 -0.62 -8.29
C ALA A 86 -1.79 -1.34 -7.80
N GLY A 87 -1.43 -1.21 -6.51
CA GLY A 87 -0.29 -1.90 -5.91
C GLY A 87 -0.45 -3.42 -5.93
N ILE A 88 -1.64 -3.93 -5.58
CA ILE A 88 -1.94 -5.36 -5.64
C ILE A 88 -1.89 -5.87 -7.08
N ILE A 89 -2.56 -5.17 -8.01
CA ILE A 89 -2.55 -5.55 -9.43
C ILE A 89 -1.12 -5.57 -9.97
N PHE A 90 -0.29 -4.59 -9.61
CA PHE A 90 1.10 -4.53 -10.02
C PHE A 90 1.89 -5.75 -9.54
N VAL A 91 1.77 -6.14 -8.26
CA VAL A 91 2.47 -7.31 -7.72
C VAL A 91 1.99 -8.60 -8.38
N ILE A 92 0.66 -8.77 -8.52
CA ILE A 92 0.09 -9.93 -9.23
C ILE A 92 0.64 -9.98 -10.67
N SER A 93 0.61 -8.86 -11.38
CA SER A 93 1.12 -8.78 -12.75
C SER A 93 2.60 -9.17 -12.79
N LEU A 94 3.41 -8.68 -11.87
CA LEU A 94 4.85 -9.00 -11.81
C LEU A 94 5.09 -10.50 -11.60
N ILE A 95 4.29 -11.14 -10.75
CA ILE A 95 4.38 -12.59 -10.47
C ILE A 95 3.93 -13.41 -11.68
N PHE A 96 2.80 -13.06 -12.30
CA PHE A 96 2.18 -13.87 -13.36
C PHE A 96 2.64 -13.55 -14.79
N THR A 97 3.36 -12.45 -15.02
CA THR A 97 3.83 -12.07 -16.38
C THR A 97 4.98 -12.95 -16.89
N ARG A 98 5.62 -13.75 -16.03
CA ARG A 98 6.80 -14.57 -16.39
C ARG A 98 6.58 -16.08 -16.27
N TRP A 99 5.34 -16.51 -16.13
CA TRP A 99 4.92 -17.91 -16.24
C TRP A 99 4.11 -18.08 -17.52
#